data_AF-A0A9E8SG93-F1
#
_entry.id   AF-A0A9E8SG93-F1
#
_cell.length_a   1.000
_cell.length_b   1.000
_cell.length_c   1.000
_cell.angle_alpha   90.00
_cell.angle_beta   90.00
_cell.angle_gamma   90.00
#
_symmetry.space_group_name_H-M   'P 1'
#
loop_
_entity.id
_entity.type
_entity.pdbx_description
1 polymer ?
#
loop_
_entity_poly.entity_id
_entity_poly.type
_entity_poly.pdbx_seq_one_letter_code
_entity_poly.pdbx_strand_id
1 'polypeptide(L)' 'MKRDDNERIVYSINVSDIQQVANEVLDRDLTKKEIRLVENSIGDNIDWFQAIEDAILKNITQES' A
#
# COMPACT_ATOMS: atom_id res chain seq x y z
N MET A 1 -29.17 1.05 -3.33
CA MET A 1 -28.02 0.19 -3.01
C MET A 1 -27.16 0.97 -2.02
N LYS A 2 -27.10 0.57 -0.75
CA LYS A 2 -26.16 1.19 0.20
C LYS A 2 -24.76 0.74 -0.24
N ARG A 3 -23.82 1.66 -0.42
CA ARG A 3 -22.41 1.29 -0.57
C ARG A 3 -22.00 0.72 0.78
N ASP A 4 -21.48 -0.49 0.78
CA ASP A 4 -20.91 -1.07 1.98
C ASP A 4 -19.55 -0.38 2.17
N ASP A 5 -19.49 0.60 3.08
CA ASP A 5 -18.26 1.36 3.33
C ASP A 5 -17.09 0.44 3.76
N ASN A 6 -17.40 -0.79 4.15
CA ASN A 6 -16.45 -1.85 4.48
C ASN A 6 -15.57 -2.31 3.30
N GLU A 7 -15.97 -2.04 2.05
CA GLU A 7 -15.18 -2.40 0.85
C GLU A 7 -14.35 -1.23 0.30
N ARG A 8 -14.41 -0.06 0.95
CA ARG A 8 -13.68 1.12 0.48
C ARG A 8 -12.18 0.95 0.68
N ILE A 9 -11.42 1.03 -0.42
CA ILE A 9 -9.97 1.18 -0.38
C ILE A 9 -9.64 2.58 0.16
N VAL A 10 -8.95 2.64 1.31
CA VAL A 10 -8.56 3.90 1.98
C VAL A 10 -7.12 4.32 1.66
N TYR A 11 -6.28 3.39 1.22
CA TYR A 11 -4.91 3.61 0.77
C TYR A 11 -4.53 2.53 -0.25
N SER A 12 -3.73 2.86 -1.27
CA SER A 12 -3.28 1.91 -2.28
C SER A 12 -1.89 2.26 -2.82
N ILE A 13 -1.18 1.23 -3.28
CA ILE A 13 0.02 1.33 -4.11
C ILE A 13 -0.37 0.87 -5.50
N ASN A 14 0.08 1.58 -6.52
CA ASN A 14 -0.23 1.29 -7.92
C ASN A 14 1.05 0.98 -8.73
N VAL A 15 0.86 0.55 -9.98
CA VAL A 15 1.97 0.18 -10.87
C VAL A 15 2.92 1.35 -11.17
N SER A 16 2.42 2.58 -11.23
CA SER A 16 3.27 3.77 -11.41
C SER A 16 4.21 3.97 -10.23
N ASP A 17 3.74 3.75 -9.00
CA ASP A 17 4.57 3.85 -7.80
C ASP A 17 5.68 2.79 -7.84
N ILE A 18 5.33 1.56 -8.23
CA ILE A 18 6.30 0.46 -8.43
C ILE A 18 7.35 0.85 -9.48
N GLN A 19 6.93 1.41 -10.62
CA GLN A 19 7.86 1.80 -11.69
C GLN A 19 8.73 2.99 -11.30
N GLN A 20 8.19 3.95 -10.55
CA GLN A 20 8.99 5.07 -10.05
C GLN A 20 10.13 4.56 -9.16
N VAL A 21 9.80 3.72 -8.18
CA VAL A 21 10.81 3.13 -7.29
C VAL A 21 11.80 2.26 -8.07
N ALA A 22 11.34 1.52 -9.09
CA ALA A 22 12.22 0.74 -9.94
C ALA A 22 13.23 1.60 -10.72
N ASN A 23 12.80 2.75 -11.25
CA ASN A 23 13.72 3.68 -11.91
C ASN A 23 14.72 4.28 -10.92
N GLU A 24 14.29 4.62 -9.70
CA GLU A 24 15.20 5.15 -8.68
C GLU A 24 16.23 4.12 -8.18
N VAL A 25 15.86 2.85 -8.09
CA VAL A 25 16.69 1.79 -7.51
C VAL A 25 17.50 1.01 -8.56
N LEU A 26 16.94 0.80 -9.75
CA LEU A 26 17.49 -0.05 -10.81
C LEU A 26 17.79 0.70 -12.11
N ASP A 27 17.48 2.00 -12.20
CA ASP A 27 17.66 2.84 -13.40
C ASP A 27 16.96 2.28 -14.65
N ARG A 28 15.82 1.60 -14.46
CA ARG A 28 14.96 1.11 -15.54
C ARG A 28 13.55 0.77 -15.06
N ASP A 29 12.64 0.68 -16.03
CA ASP A 29 11.34 0.07 -15.83
C ASP A 29 11.43 -1.45 -15.60
N LEU A 30 10.52 -1.96 -14.76
CA LEU A 30 10.22 -3.37 -14.63
C LEU A 30 9.36 -3.86 -15.80
N THR A 31 9.61 -5.09 -16.21
CA THR A 31 8.73 -5.82 -17.11
C THR A 31 7.41 -6.20 -16.41
N LYS A 32 6.38 -6.51 -17.20
CA LYS A 32 5.09 -7.00 -16.67
C LYS A 32 5.24 -8.23 -15.75
N LYS A 33 6.23 -9.09 -16.03
CA LYS A 33 6.50 -10.28 -15.21
C LYS A 33 7.09 -9.89 -13.86
N GLU A 34 8.03 -8.95 -13.85
CA GLU A 34 8.66 -8.44 -12.62
C GLU A 34 7.64 -7.68 -11.76
N ILE A 35 6.79 -6.84 -12.36
CA ILE A 35 5.70 -6.15 -11.64
C ILE A 35 4.83 -7.15 -10.88
N ARG A 36 4.39 -8.24 -11.53
CA ARG A 36 3.59 -9.27 -10.86
C ARG A 36 4.31 -9.94 -9.69
N LEU A 37 5.62 -10.12 -9.78
CA LEU A 37 6.40 -10.67 -8.67
C LEU A 37 6.45 -9.71 -7.50
N VAL A 38 6.57 -8.41 -7.77
CA VAL A 38 6.50 -7.35 -6.76
C VAL A 38 5.11 -7.27 -6.15
N GLU A 39 4.04 -7.24 -6.94
CA GLU A 39 2.65 -7.21 -6.46
C GLU A 39 2.35 -8.35 -5.47
N ASN A 40 2.88 -9.54 -5.74
CA ASN A 40 2.66 -10.72 -4.89
C ASN A 40 3.40 -10.67 -3.56
N SER A 41 4.52 -9.94 -3.46
CA SER A 41 5.38 -9.92 -2.26
C SER A 41 5.41 -8.58 -1.55
N ILE A 42 4.96 -7.49 -2.17
CA ILE A 42 5.02 -6.15 -1.58
C ILE A 42 4.20 -6.04 -0.30
N GLY A 43 3.07 -6.76 -0.22
CA GLY A 43 2.23 -6.82 0.98
C GLY A 43 2.94 -7.44 2.18
N ASP A 44 3.86 -8.39 1.96
CA ASP A 44 4.65 -9.01 3.04
C ASP A 44 5.68 -8.05 3.64
N ASN A 45 6.01 -6.97 2.91
CA ASN A 45 6.97 -5.96 3.33
C ASN A 45 6.29 -4.73 3.97
N ILE A 46 4.96 -4.67 3.98
CA ILE A 46 4.20 -3.58 4.58
C ILE A 46 3.54 -4.13 5.84
N ASP A 47 3.96 -3.61 7.00
CA ASP A 47 3.26 -3.87 8.26
C ASP A 47 1.96 -3.05 8.31
N TRP A 48 1.00 -3.48 7.49
CA TRP A 48 -0.28 -2.80 7.31
C TRP A 48 -1.12 -2.83 8.59
N PHE A 49 -0.94 -3.84 9.45
CA PHE A 49 -1.61 -3.92 10.74
C PHE A 49 -1.12 -2.80 11.65
N GLN A 50 0.21 -2.68 11.84
CA GLN A 50 0.77 -1.63 12.68
C GLN A 50 0.41 -0.23 12.16
N ALA A 51 0.44 -0.01 10.84
CA ALA A 51 0.07 1.27 10.25
C ALA A 51 -1.39 1.67 10.56
N ILE A 52 -2.32 0.71 10.55
CA ILE A 52 -3.72 0.94 10.91
C ILE A 52 -3.86 1.16 12.42
N GLU A 53 -3.20 0.34 13.25
CA GLU A 53 -3.20 0.48 14.71
C GLU A 53 -2.71 1.88 15.13
N ASP A 54 -1.57 2.31 14.60
CA ASP A 54 -0.98 3.63 14.89
C ASP A 54 -1.93 4.76 14.49
N ALA A 55 -2.57 4.65 13.32
CA ALA A 55 -3.54 5.63 12.85
C ALA A 55 -4.78 5.71 13.76
N ILE A 56 -5.28 4.57 14.25
CA ILE A 56 -6.38 4.51 15.22
C ILE A 56 -5.95 5.18 16.52
N LEU A 57 -4.81 4.76 17.10
CA LEU A 57 -4.37 5.24 18.40
C LEU A 57 -4.11 6.76 18.38
N LYS A 58 -3.50 7.26 17.31
CA LYS A 58 -3.23 8.68 17.13
C LYS A 58 -4.48 9.55 17.05
N ASN A 59 -5.53 9.08 16.36
CA ASN A 59 -6.68 9.91 16.02
C ASN A 59 -7.90 9.68 16.93
N ILE A 60 -7.98 8.54 17.60
CA ILE A 60 -9.16 8.16 18.40
C ILE A 60 -8.82 8.13 19.89
N THR A 61 -7.67 7.56 20.29
CA THR A 61 -7.33 7.38 21.71
C THR A 61 -6.62 8.56 22.37
N GLN A 62 -6.41 9.68 21.66
CA GLN A 62 -6.16 10.96 22.34
C GLN A 62 -7.48 11.52 22.87
N GLU A 63 -8.03 10.87 23.89
CA GLU A 63 -9.02 11.50 24.76
C GLU A 63 -8.32 12.65 25.50
N SER A 64 -8.81 13.88 25.27
CA SER A 64 -8.64 15.00 26.18
C SER A 64 -9.75 14.98 27.22
#